data_AF-A0A6M3IIZ9-F1
#
_entry.id   AF-A0A6M3IIZ9-F1
#
_cell.length_a   1.000
_cell.length_b   1.000
_cell.length_c   1.000
_cell.angle_alpha   90.00
_cell.angle_beta   90.00
_cell.angle_gamma   90.00
#
_symmetry.space_group_name_H-M   'P 1'
#
loop_
_entity.id
_entity.type
_entity.pdbx_description
1 polymer ?
#
loop_
_entity_poly.entity_id
_entity_poly.type
_entity_poly.pdbx_seq_one_letter_code
_entity_poly.pdbx_strand_id
1 'polypeptide(L)'
;MANEVAFAWDTGGSVKGKVWQDDGSYRLSDITMTETQTGLYLGDCATIATGDFAVILDRTTSDVLGAEQYEGATGAVAGVIDQIYSDTTAIASDHVLEVAVDSAISDEIDKIYSDTATINSDHVLEVAVDASISGLLTQVYSDTTIALSDLKVTDAAVGNIYSDTTIALSDLLVIGDAIDSVYSDTTISTSDLATIKGKVGSIYSDTTILVSDTAVITDLVRLKVHEFHLGNI
;
A
#
# COMPACT_ATOMS: atom_id res chain seq x y z
N MET A 1 -24.97 -36.27 -83.55
CA MET A 1 -23.78 -36.61 -84.34
C MET A 1 -22.86 -37.39 -83.43
N ALA A 2 -22.49 -38.63 -83.79
CA ALA A 2 -21.61 -39.46 -82.98
C ALA A 2 -20.16 -39.04 -83.24
N ASN A 3 -19.45 -38.57 -82.22
CA ASN A 3 -18.01 -38.37 -82.34
C ASN A 3 -17.34 -39.59 -81.71
N GLU A 4 -16.61 -40.34 -82.52
CA GLU A 4 -15.77 -41.43 -82.03
C GLU A 4 -14.55 -40.80 -81.33
N VAL A 5 -14.50 -40.89 -80.00
CA VAL A 5 -13.40 -40.36 -79.21
C VAL A 5 -12.53 -41.53 -78.78
N ALA A 6 -11.31 -41.58 -79.29
CA ALA A 6 -10.32 -42.56 -78.86
C ALA A 6 -9.63 -42.05 -77.59
N PHE A 7 -9.71 -42.83 -76.51
CA PHE A 7 -8.96 -42.57 -75.29
C PHE A 7 -7.74 -43.49 -75.25
N ALA A 8 -6.57 -42.93 -74.99
CA ALA A 8 -5.34 -43.68 -74.77
C ALA A 8 -4.93 -43.54 -73.30
N TRP A 9 -4.54 -44.64 -72.68
CA TRP A 9 -3.96 -44.67 -71.34
C TRP A 9 -2.47 -45.02 -71.40
N ASP A 10 -1.74 -44.58 -70.38
CA ASP A 10 -0.27 -44.56 -70.30
C ASP A 10 0.38 -45.96 -70.25
N THR A 11 -0.40 -47.04 -70.10
CA THR A 11 0.12 -48.41 -69.97
C THR A 11 -0.03 -49.30 -71.22
N GLY A 12 -0.28 -48.70 -72.39
CA GLY A 12 -0.12 -49.39 -73.69
C GLY A 12 -1.33 -50.18 -74.21
N GLY A 13 -2.47 -50.15 -73.52
CA GLY A 13 -3.75 -50.67 -74.01
C GLY A 13 -4.61 -49.59 -74.66
N SER A 14 -5.25 -49.88 -75.80
CA SER A 14 -6.24 -48.98 -76.41
C SER A 14 -7.65 -49.44 -76.06
N VAL A 15 -8.43 -48.56 -75.43
CA VAL A 15 -9.87 -48.78 -75.22
C VAL A 15 -10.62 -47.92 -76.24
N LYS A 16 -11.46 -48.56 -77.05
CA LYS A 16 -12.36 -47.85 -77.96
C LYS A 16 -13.77 -47.95 -77.42
N GLY A 17 -14.43 -46.79 -77.30
CA GLY A 17 -15.82 -46.70 -76.89
C GLY A 17 -16.47 -45.49 -77.58
N LYS A 18 -17.77 -45.57 -77.80
CA LYS A 18 -18.53 -44.45 -78.37
C LYS A 18 -19.17 -43.66 -77.24
N VAL A 19 -18.86 -42.37 -77.20
CA VAL A 19 -19.52 -41.42 -76.30
C VAL A 19 -20.65 -40.78 -77.07
N TRP A 20 -21.83 -40.77 -76.47
CA TRP A 20 -23.00 -40.07 -76.99
C TRP A 20 -23.52 -39.13 -75.92
N GLN A 21 -23.89 -37.92 -76.32
CA GLN A 21 -24.54 -36.97 -75.45
C GLN A 21 -26.05 -37.04 -75.69
N ASP A 22 -26.80 -37.31 -74.63
CA ASP A 22 -28.26 -37.35 -74.66
C ASP A 22 -28.79 -36.57 -73.45
N ASP A 23 -29.64 -35.59 -73.70
CA ASP A 23 -30.24 -34.71 -72.68
C ASP A 23 -29.27 -34.18 -71.60
N GLY A 24 -28.14 -33.63 -72.04
CA GLY A 24 -27.15 -32.99 -71.14
C GLY A 24 -26.26 -33.96 -70.35
N SER A 25 -26.46 -35.27 -70.50
CA SER A 25 -25.62 -36.30 -69.90
C SER A 25 -24.78 -37.01 -70.96
N TYR A 26 -23.53 -37.32 -70.62
CA TYR A 26 -22.66 -38.14 -71.47
C TYR A 26 -22.84 -39.61 -71.11
N ARG A 27 -23.16 -40.44 -72.11
CA ARG A 27 -23.28 -41.89 -71.97
C ARG A 27 -22.19 -42.57 -72.80
N LEU A 28 -21.55 -43.59 -72.24
CA LEU A 28 -20.52 -44.40 -72.90
C LEU A 28 -21.13 -45.77 -73.27
N SER A 29 -20.93 -46.20 -74.52
CA SER A 29 -21.44 -47.49 -75.03
C SER A 29 -20.43 -48.13 -75.99
N ASP A 30 -20.60 -49.42 -76.27
CA ASP A 30 -19.74 -50.22 -77.15
C ASP A 30 -18.25 -50.19 -76.77
N ILE A 31 -17.95 -50.33 -75.48
CA ILE A 31 -16.56 -50.41 -75.01
C ILE A 31 -15.99 -51.76 -75.40
N THR A 32 -14.97 -51.74 -76.27
CA THR A 32 -14.19 -52.94 -76.59
C THR A 32 -12.79 -52.78 -76.01
N MET A 33 -12.43 -53.65 -75.07
CA MET A 33 -11.09 -53.74 -74.51
C MET A 33 -10.36 -54.90 -75.16
N THR A 34 -9.22 -54.64 -75.80
CA THR A 34 -8.52 -55.68 -76.58
C THR A 34 -7.51 -56.51 -75.79
N GLU A 35 -7.30 -56.25 -74.49
CA GLU A 35 -6.46 -57.09 -73.62
C GLU A 35 -7.03 -57.16 -72.20
N THR A 36 -6.73 -58.27 -71.50
CA THR A 36 -7.09 -58.53 -70.10
C THR A 36 -6.47 -57.47 -69.19
N GLN A 37 -7.22 -56.41 -68.90
CA GLN A 37 -6.94 -55.47 -67.82
C GLN A 37 -8.12 -55.47 -66.84
N THR A 38 -7.81 -55.74 -65.57
CA THR A 38 -8.74 -55.73 -64.44
C THR A 38 -8.83 -54.32 -63.87
N GLY A 39 -9.88 -53.59 -64.21
CA GLY A 39 -10.30 -52.37 -63.51
C GLY A 39 -10.33 -51.10 -64.37
N LEU A 40 -11.49 -50.44 -64.39
CA LEU A 40 -11.68 -49.09 -64.94
C LEU A 40 -11.63 -48.09 -63.77
N TYR A 41 -10.56 -47.28 -63.68
CA TYR A 41 -10.45 -46.23 -62.65
C TYR A 41 -11.00 -44.91 -63.22
N LEU A 42 -12.16 -44.47 -62.73
CA LEU A 42 -12.72 -43.15 -63.04
C LEU A 42 -12.21 -42.16 -61.99
N GLY A 43 -11.24 -41.32 -62.36
CA GLY A 43 -10.64 -40.35 -61.44
C GLY A 43 -11.60 -39.24 -60.98
N ASP A 44 -11.62 -39.02 -59.66
CA ASP A 44 -11.96 -37.88 -58.79
C ASP A 44 -12.92 -36.73 -59.18
N CYS A 45 -13.72 -36.84 -60.25
CA CYS A 45 -14.75 -35.84 -60.58
C CYS A 45 -16.16 -36.43 -60.74
N ALA A 46 -16.46 -37.55 -60.09
CA ALA A 46 -17.82 -38.11 -60.06
C ALA A 46 -18.39 -38.03 -58.63
N THR A 47 -19.20 -37.00 -58.37
CA THR A 47 -20.11 -37.00 -57.21
C THR A 47 -21.14 -38.11 -57.43
N ILE A 48 -20.95 -39.26 -56.80
CA ILE A 48 -21.94 -40.34 -56.78
C ILE A 48 -23.00 -39.94 -55.76
N ALA A 49 -24.16 -39.51 -56.25
CA ALA A 49 -25.34 -39.33 -55.43
C ALA A 49 -25.67 -40.66 -54.73
N THR A 50 -25.89 -40.59 -53.42
CA THR A 50 -26.23 -41.70 -52.54
C THR A 50 -27.46 -42.45 -53.05
N GLY A 51 -27.22 -43.65 -53.56
CA GLY A 51 -28.23 -44.63 -53.94
C GLY A 51 -27.50 -45.95 -54.22
N ASP A 52 -27.63 -46.89 -53.29
CA ASP A 52 -27.12 -48.27 -53.33
C ASP A 52 -25.60 -48.42 -53.55
N PHE A 53 -24.89 -48.76 -52.47
CA PHE A 53 -23.55 -49.36 -52.57
C PHE A 53 -23.66 -50.71 -53.28
N ALA A 54 -23.50 -50.71 -54.60
CA ALA A 54 -23.20 -51.92 -55.35
C ALA A 54 -21.71 -52.23 -55.19
N VAL A 55 -21.40 -53.17 -54.31
CA VAL A 55 -20.12 -53.89 -54.35
C VAL A 55 -20.04 -54.54 -55.72
N ILE A 56 -19.16 -54.04 -56.59
CA ILE A 56 -18.83 -54.73 -57.84
C ILE A 56 -17.99 -55.95 -57.46
N LEU A 57 -18.65 -57.09 -57.28
CA LEU A 57 -17.99 -58.38 -57.34
C LEU A 57 -17.64 -58.64 -58.80
N ASP A 58 -16.35 -58.66 -59.11
CA ASP A 58 -15.82 -59.15 -60.37
C ASP A 58 -16.33 -60.59 -60.60
N ARG A 59 -17.31 -60.72 -61.48
CA ARG A 59 -17.98 -61.98 -61.81
C ARG A 59 -17.33 -62.61 -63.04
N THR A 60 -16.00 -62.71 -63.06
CA THR A 60 -15.27 -63.39 -64.16
C THR A 60 -14.68 -64.75 -63.78
N THR A 61 -14.86 -65.24 -62.56
CA THR A 61 -14.65 -66.67 -62.24
C THR A 61 -15.99 -67.33 -61.90
N SER A 62 -16.59 -67.96 -62.90
CA SER A 62 -17.70 -68.90 -62.73
C SER A 62 -17.16 -70.21 -62.15
N ASP A 63 -16.80 -70.20 -60.87
CA ASP A 63 -16.78 -71.42 -60.07
C ASP A 63 -18.02 -71.43 -59.19
N VAL A 64 -18.80 -72.49 -59.32
CA VAL A 64 -20.02 -72.75 -58.56
C VAL A 64 -19.63 -73.01 -57.11
N LEU A 65 -19.59 -71.96 -56.29
CA LEU A 65 -19.57 -72.12 -54.85
C LEU A 65 -20.99 -72.51 -54.41
N GLY A 66 -21.12 -73.70 -53.82
CA GLY A 66 -22.39 -74.22 -53.31
C GLY A 66 -23.01 -73.26 -52.28
N ALA A 67 -24.34 -73.30 -52.18
CA ALA A 67 -25.15 -72.42 -51.32
C ALA A 67 -24.68 -72.32 -49.85
N GLU A 68 -23.96 -73.33 -49.33
CA GLU A 68 -23.39 -73.34 -47.98
C GLU A 68 -22.23 -72.33 -47.79
N GLN A 69 -21.48 -71.98 -48.85
CA GLN A 69 -20.42 -70.96 -48.74
C GLN A 69 -20.96 -69.51 -48.79
N TYR A 70 -22.14 -69.31 -49.36
CA TYR A 70 -22.78 -67.99 -49.43
C TYR A 70 -23.36 -67.57 -48.06
N GLU A 71 -23.87 -68.53 -47.27
CA GLU A 71 -24.29 -68.28 -45.87
C GLU A 71 -23.12 -68.01 -44.93
N GLY A 72 -21.97 -68.65 -45.16
CA GLY A 72 -20.73 -68.35 -44.42
C GLY A 72 -20.20 -66.94 -44.72
N ALA A 73 -20.28 -66.50 -45.97
CA ALA A 73 -19.87 -65.15 -46.39
C ALA A 73 -20.81 -64.07 -45.86
N THR A 74 -22.14 -64.28 -45.87
CA THR A 74 -23.10 -63.32 -45.30
C THR A 74 -22.99 -63.23 -43.77
N GLY A 75 -22.75 -64.35 -43.08
CA GLY A 75 -22.47 -64.36 -41.64
C GLY A 75 -21.16 -63.65 -41.26
N ALA A 76 -20.10 -63.82 -42.06
CA ALA A 76 -18.84 -63.11 -41.86
C ALA A 76 -18.98 -61.59 -42.08
N VAL A 77 -19.73 -61.18 -43.11
CA VAL A 77 -20.03 -59.76 -43.37
C VAL A 77 -20.88 -59.15 -42.25
N ALA A 78 -21.88 -59.86 -41.73
CA ALA A 78 -22.69 -59.41 -40.60
C ALA A 78 -21.83 -59.19 -39.33
N GLY A 79 -20.92 -60.12 -39.01
CA GLY A 79 -20.01 -59.95 -37.87
C GLY A 79 -19.05 -58.77 -38.00
N VAL A 80 -18.57 -58.46 -39.21
CA VAL A 80 -17.75 -57.27 -39.47
C VAL A 80 -18.57 -55.99 -39.29
N ILE A 81 -19.82 -55.96 -39.74
CA ILE A 81 -20.72 -54.81 -39.56
C ILE A 81 -20.99 -54.56 -38.08
N ASP A 82 -21.26 -55.61 -37.30
CA ASP A 82 -21.47 -55.50 -35.85
C ASP A 82 -20.21 -54.99 -35.15
N GLN A 83 -19.02 -55.45 -35.56
CA GLN A 83 -17.75 -54.95 -35.03
C GLN A 83 -17.56 -53.46 -35.35
N ILE A 84 -17.82 -53.03 -36.60
CA ILE A 84 -17.74 -51.62 -37.01
C ILE A 84 -18.69 -50.76 -36.18
N TYR A 85 -19.92 -51.22 -35.95
CA TYR A 85 -20.87 -50.52 -35.09
C TYR A 85 -20.36 -50.40 -33.67
N SER A 86 -19.86 -51.51 -33.08
CA SER A 86 -19.27 -51.52 -31.75
C SER A 86 -18.12 -50.52 -31.62
N ASP A 87 -17.16 -50.56 -32.56
CA ASP A 87 -16.00 -49.69 -32.59
C ASP A 87 -16.41 -48.22 -32.75
N THR A 88 -17.38 -47.94 -33.63
CA THR A 88 -17.92 -46.59 -33.83
C THR A 88 -18.56 -46.06 -32.54
N THR A 89 -19.28 -46.92 -31.81
CA THR A 89 -19.93 -46.55 -30.53
C THR A 89 -18.90 -46.28 -29.43
N ALA A 90 -17.82 -47.06 -29.41
CA ALA A 90 -16.70 -46.87 -28.49
C ALA A 90 -15.97 -45.54 -28.78
N ILE A 91 -15.64 -45.28 -30.06
CA ILE A 91 -15.01 -44.02 -30.49
C ILE A 91 -15.88 -42.81 -30.14
N ALA A 92 -17.20 -42.90 -30.37
CA ALA A 92 -18.11 -41.81 -30.00
C ALA A 92 -18.14 -41.58 -28.48
N SER A 93 -18.06 -42.63 -27.68
CA SER A 93 -18.00 -42.52 -26.21
C SER A 93 -16.69 -41.90 -25.72
N ASP A 94 -15.56 -42.30 -26.31
CA ASP A 94 -14.24 -41.73 -26.02
C ASP A 94 -14.20 -40.24 -26.36
N HIS A 95 -14.79 -39.83 -27.48
CA HIS A 95 -14.86 -38.42 -27.85
C HIS A 95 -15.72 -37.60 -26.88
N VAL A 96 -16.83 -38.15 -26.37
CA VAL A 96 -17.63 -37.49 -25.32
C VAL A 96 -16.82 -37.33 -24.03
N LEU A 97 -16.03 -38.35 -23.65
CA LEU A 97 -15.14 -38.28 -22.49
C LEU A 97 -14.04 -37.22 -22.67
N GLU A 98 -13.42 -37.16 -23.84
CA GLU A 98 -12.41 -36.15 -24.18
C GLU A 98 -12.98 -34.74 -24.04
N VAL A 99 -14.14 -34.48 -24.65
CA VAL A 99 -14.82 -33.16 -24.54
C VAL A 99 -15.16 -32.81 -23.10
N ALA A 100 -15.61 -33.78 -22.30
CA ALA A 100 -15.92 -33.55 -20.89
C ALA A 100 -14.66 -33.23 -20.07
N VAL A 101 -13.54 -33.89 -20.35
CA VAL A 101 -12.24 -33.63 -19.71
C VAL A 101 -11.73 -32.23 -20.09
N ASP A 102 -11.78 -31.87 -21.37
CA ASP A 102 -11.37 -30.55 -21.84
C ASP A 102 -12.20 -29.43 -21.21
N SER A 103 -13.52 -29.63 -21.08
CA SER A 103 -14.40 -28.67 -20.39
C SER A 103 -14.02 -28.53 -18.91
N ALA A 104 -13.75 -29.64 -18.21
CA ALA A 104 -13.37 -29.59 -16.80
C ALA A 104 -12.00 -28.92 -16.59
N ILE A 105 -11.05 -29.16 -17.49
CA ILE A 105 -9.75 -28.49 -17.48
C ILE A 105 -9.92 -26.98 -17.72
N SER A 106 -10.77 -26.59 -18.67
CA SER A 106 -11.06 -25.18 -18.94
C SER A 106 -11.63 -24.48 -17.71
N ASP A 107 -12.58 -25.10 -17.00
CA ASP A 107 -13.18 -24.53 -15.78
C ASP A 107 -12.13 -24.34 -14.66
N GLU A 108 -11.19 -25.28 -14.50
CA GLU A 108 -10.11 -25.13 -13.51
C GLU A 108 -9.08 -24.07 -13.92
N ILE A 109 -8.80 -23.91 -15.21
CA ILE A 109 -7.94 -22.82 -15.71
C ILE A 109 -8.59 -21.47 -15.38
N ASP A 110 -9.90 -21.32 -15.59
CA ASP A 110 -10.62 -20.08 -15.28
C ASP A 110 -10.58 -19.76 -13.78
N LYS A 111 -10.73 -20.77 -12.92
CA LYS A 111 -10.56 -20.60 -11.46
C LYS A 111 -9.14 -20.17 -11.10
N ILE A 112 -8.12 -20.80 -11.68
CA ILE A 112 -6.72 -20.42 -11.44
C ILE A 112 -6.46 -18.97 -11.84
N TYR A 113 -7.02 -18.52 -12.97
CA TYR A 113 -6.92 -17.11 -13.39
C TYR A 113 -7.60 -16.17 -12.41
N SER A 114 -8.80 -16.52 -11.93
CA SER A 114 -9.53 -15.75 -10.91
C SER A 114 -8.72 -15.67 -9.60
N ASP A 115 -8.22 -16.80 -9.11
CA ASP A 115 -7.43 -16.87 -7.87
C ASP A 115 -6.14 -16.05 -8.00
N THR A 116 -5.47 -16.13 -9.16
CA THR A 116 -4.26 -15.34 -9.45
C THR A 116 -4.57 -13.84 -9.43
N ALA A 117 -5.71 -13.41 -9.96
CA ALA A 117 -6.12 -12.02 -9.92
C ALA A 117 -6.39 -11.54 -8.48
N THR A 118 -7.04 -12.37 -7.65
CA THR A 118 -7.26 -12.08 -6.23
C THR A 118 -5.95 -11.97 -5.47
N ILE A 119 -5.04 -12.93 -5.63
CA ILE A 119 -3.72 -12.92 -4.97
C ILE A 119 -2.94 -11.65 -5.34
N ASN A 120 -2.96 -11.24 -6.62
CA ASN A 120 -2.30 -10.02 -7.05
C ASN A 120 -2.92 -8.77 -6.42
N SER A 121 -4.25 -8.71 -6.29
CA SER A 121 -4.94 -7.61 -5.62
C SER A 121 -4.56 -7.54 -4.14
N ASP A 122 -4.53 -8.69 -3.45
CA ASP A 122 -4.15 -8.77 -2.04
C ASP A 122 -2.70 -8.34 -1.82
N HIS A 123 -1.78 -8.74 -2.71
CA HIS A 123 -0.39 -8.32 -2.64
C HIS A 123 -0.22 -6.81 -2.83
N VAL A 124 -0.98 -6.19 -3.75
CA VAL A 124 -0.96 -4.73 -3.92
C VAL A 124 -1.46 -4.01 -2.67
N LEU A 125 -2.50 -4.55 -2.01
CA LEU A 125 -3.01 -3.99 -0.76
C LEU A 125 -1.99 -4.12 0.37
N GLU A 126 -1.34 -5.27 0.50
CA GLU A 126 -0.27 -5.51 1.49
C GLU A 126 0.86 -4.48 1.34
N VAL A 127 1.37 -4.31 0.11
CA VAL A 127 2.42 -3.33 -0.19
C VAL A 127 2.00 -1.89 0.16
N ALA A 128 0.74 -1.53 -0.11
CA ALA A 128 0.21 -0.20 0.24
C ALA A 128 0.08 0.00 1.76
N VAL A 129 -0.31 -1.03 2.50
CA VAL A 129 -0.36 -1.02 3.96
C VAL A 129 1.04 -0.87 4.54
N ASP A 130 2.02 -1.62 4.06
CA ASP A 130 3.41 -1.53 4.53
C ASP A 130 4.01 -0.14 4.29
N ALA A 131 3.75 0.46 3.13
CA ALA A 131 4.17 1.82 2.83
C ALA A 131 3.52 2.84 3.79
N SER A 132 2.25 2.65 4.12
CA SER A 132 1.51 3.51 5.06
C SER A 132 2.06 3.40 6.47
N ILE A 133 2.33 2.17 6.94
CA ILE A 133 2.94 1.91 8.25
C ILE A 133 4.33 2.54 8.34
N SER A 134 5.15 2.43 7.29
CA SER A 134 6.47 3.05 7.24
C SER A 134 6.40 4.58 7.33
N GLY A 135 5.42 5.19 6.67
CA GLY A 135 5.13 6.63 6.77
C GLY A 135 4.75 7.05 8.19
N LEU A 136 3.83 6.32 8.83
CA LEU A 136 3.43 6.58 10.22
C LEU A 136 4.60 6.43 11.20
N LEU A 137 5.44 5.41 11.02
CA LEU A 137 6.61 5.21 11.87
C LEU A 137 7.58 6.40 11.75
N THR A 138 7.81 6.89 10.54
CA THR A 138 8.63 8.08 10.28
C THR A 138 8.06 9.31 10.99
N GLN A 139 6.73 9.50 10.92
CA GLN A 139 6.06 10.59 11.62
C GLN A 139 6.22 10.48 13.14
N VAL A 140 5.99 9.29 13.71
CA VAL A 140 6.18 9.05 15.16
C VAL A 140 7.60 9.35 15.60
N TYR A 141 8.61 8.98 14.81
CA TYR A 141 10.00 9.35 15.10
C TYR A 141 10.23 10.87 15.11
N SER A 142 9.67 11.58 14.13
CA SER A 142 9.74 13.04 14.05
C SER A 142 9.09 13.69 15.27
N ASP A 143 7.86 13.30 15.59
CA ASP A 143 7.09 13.86 16.71
C ASP A 143 7.79 13.59 18.05
N THR A 144 8.35 12.38 18.22
CA THR A 144 9.15 12.04 19.41
C THR A 144 10.40 12.92 19.52
N THR A 145 11.06 13.21 18.40
CA THR A 145 12.24 14.08 18.39
C THR A 145 11.90 15.51 18.77
N ILE A 146 10.78 16.03 18.27
CA ILE A 146 10.26 17.36 18.64
C ILE A 146 9.94 17.41 20.12
N ALA A 147 9.20 16.44 20.65
CA ALA A 147 8.85 16.37 22.07
C ALA A 147 10.08 16.35 22.99
N LEU A 148 11.14 15.62 22.60
CA LEU A 148 12.41 15.61 23.34
C LEU A 148 13.14 16.97 23.29
N SER A 149 13.04 17.70 22.17
CA SER A 149 13.58 19.05 22.06
C SER A 149 12.83 20.03 22.97
N ASP A 150 11.49 19.98 22.95
CA ASP A 150 10.64 20.84 23.79
C ASP A 150 10.89 20.58 25.28
N LEU A 151 11.10 19.32 25.66
CA LEU A 151 11.47 18.95 27.03
C LEU A 151 12.79 19.61 27.46
N LYS A 152 13.81 19.63 26.59
CA LYS A 152 15.10 20.28 26.87
C LYS A 152 14.96 21.79 27.04
N VAL A 153 14.14 22.44 26.20
CA VAL A 153 13.86 23.88 26.32
C VAL A 153 13.16 24.18 27.64
N THR A 154 12.19 23.34 28.02
CA THR A 154 11.47 23.48 29.29
C THR A 154 12.41 23.32 30.48
N ASP A 155 13.29 22.32 30.47
CA ASP A 155 14.27 22.08 31.53
C ASP A 155 15.23 23.26 31.71
N ALA A 156 15.73 23.82 30.59
CA ALA A 156 16.55 25.02 30.62
C ALA A 156 15.80 26.23 31.19
N ALA A 157 14.52 26.41 30.84
CA ALA A 157 13.70 27.49 31.38
C ALA A 157 13.49 27.35 32.90
N VAL A 158 13.25 26.13 33.39
CA VAL A 158 13.16 25.84 34.83
C VAL A 158 14.48 26.17 35.54
N GLY A 159 15.62 25.80 34.95
CA GLY A 159 16.94 26.15 35.47
C GLY A 159 17.15 27.67 35.61
N ASN A 160 16.73 28.44 34.60
CA ASN A 160 16.80 29.91 34.66
C ASN A 160 15.92 30.48 35.76
N ILE A 161 14.68 30.01 35.91
CA ILE A 161 13.77 30.45 36.97
C ILE A 161 14.39 30.19 38.36
N TYR A 162 15.04 29.04 38.54
CA TYR A 162 15.72 28.71 39.79
C TYR A 162 16.88 29.68 40.09
N SER A 163 17.68 30.01 39.08
CA SER A 163 18.76 31.00 39.18
C SER A 163 18.22 32.38 39.56
N ASP A 164 17.19 32.87 38.84
CA ASP A 164 16.57 34.17 39.10
C ASP A 164 15.97 34.24 40.51
N THR A 165 15.35 33.16 40.97
CA THR A 165 14.82 33.05 42.33
C THR A 165 15.94 33.15 43.37
N THR A 166 17.08 32.50 43.11
CA THR A 166 18.25 32.54 44.00
C THR A 166 18.85 33.94 44.10
N ILE A 167 18.91 34.65 42.97
CA ILE A 167 19.36 36.06 42.91
C ILE A 167 18.40 36.93 43.71
N ALA A 168 17.09 36.82 43.47
CA ALA A 168 16.09 37.61 44.18
C ALA A 168 16.13 37.41 45.71
N LEU A 169 16.36 36.18 46.17
CA LEU A 169 16.54 35.89 47.60
C LEU A 169 17.82 36.53 48.16
N SER A 170 18.90 36.55 47.39
CA SER A 170 20.15 37.21 47.79
C SER A 170 19.98 38.72 47.89
N ASP A 171 19.28 39.34 46.93
CA ASP A 171 18.97 40.78 46.95
C ASP A 171 18.10 41.14 48.16
N LEU A 172 17.11 40.31 48.51
CA LEU A 172 16.29 40.50 49.70
C LEU A 172 17.11 40.48 51.00
N LEU A 173 18.13 39.63 51.07
CA LEU A 173 19.03 39.59 52.22
C LEU A 173 19.87 40.87 52.33
N VAL A 174 20.41 41.36 51.22
CA VAL A 174 21.15 42.63 51.16
C VAL A 174 20.26 43.81 51.57
N ILE A 175 19.00 43.83 51.13
CA ILE A 175 18.02 44.84 51.54
C ILE A 175 17.76 44.76 53.04
N GLY A 176 17.64 43.54 53.60
CA GLY A 176 17.52 43.32 55.04
C GLY A 176 18.67 43.95 55.82
N ASP A 177 19.90 43.66 55.43
CA ASP A 177 21.11 44.22 56.07
C ASP A 177 21.14 45.76 55.98
N ALA A 178 20.73 46.33 54.84
CA ALA A 178 20.64 47.77 54.67
C ALA A 178 19.61 48.42 55.60
N ILE A 179 18.45 47.78 55.80
CA ILE A 179 17.42 48.23 56.74
C ILE A 179 17.97 48.24 58.17
N ASP A 180 18.67 47.18 58.57
CA ASP A 180 19.28 47.08 59.90
C ASP A 180 20.33 48.18 60.13
N SER A 181 21.14 48.50 59.11
CA SER A 181 22.10 49.61 59.17
C SER A 181 21.38 50.96 59.37
N VAL A 182 20.33 51.24 58.60
CA VAL A 182 19.54 52.47 58.73
C VAL A 182 18.91 52.59 60.11
N TYR A 183 18.42 51.47 60.67
CA TYR A 183 17.88 51.42 62.02
C TYR A 183 18.93 51.76 63.08
N SER A 184 20.14 51.21 62.95
CA SER A 184 21.27 51.52 63.82
C SER A 184 21.64 53.01 63.77
N ASP A 185 21.79 53.58 62.58
CA ASP A 185 22.13 54.99 62.39
C ASP A 185 21.05 55.93 62.98
N THR A 186 19.78 55.56 62.83
CA THR A 186 18.65 56.28 63.42
C THR A 186 18.70 56.25 64.95
N THR A 187 19.07 55.11 65.52
CA THR A 187 19.21 54.93 66.97
C THR A 187 20.36 55.79 67.52
N ILE A 188 21.51 55.80 66.85
CA ILE A 188 22.66 56.65 67.20
C ILE A 188 22.26 58.13 67.13
N SER A 189 21.66 58.55 66.02
CA SER A 189 21.21 59.94 65.84
C SER A 189 20.24 60.39 66.93
N THR A 190 19.34 59.50 67.36
CA THR A 190 18.40 59.75 68.46
C THR A 190 19.12 59.94 69.80
N SER A 191 20.13 59.11 70.08
CA SER A 191 20.98 59.23 71.28
C SER A 191 21.79 60.53 71.29
N ASP A 192 22.37 60.90 70.17
CA ASP A 192 23.13 62.14 70.01
C ASP A 192 22.23 63.36 70.24
N LEU A 193 21.01 63.33 69.69
CA LEU A 193 20.01 64.39 69.91
C LEU A 193 19.64 64.52 71.40
N ALA A 194 19.48 63.41 72.12
CA ALA A 194 19.21 63.43 73.56
C ALA A 194 20.38 64.05 74.34
N THR A 195 21.62 63.70 73.96
CA THR A 195 22.84 64.28 74.56
C THR A 195 22.92 65.78 74.33
N ILE A 196 22.65 66.25 73.10
CA ILE A 196 22.62 67.68 72.76
C ILE A 196 21.56 68.40 73.60
N LYS A 197 20.34 67.85 73.70
CA LYS A 197 19.27 68.43 74.54
C LYS A 197 19.71 68.56 76.00
N GLY A 198 20.39 67.54 76.54
CA GLY A 198 20.95 67.59 77.89
C GLY A 198 21.95 68.74 78.08
N LYS A 199 22.91 68.87 77.16
CA LYS A 199 23.92 69.95 77.18
C LYS A 199 23.27 71.34 77.08
N VAL A 200 22.28 71.51 76.20
CA VAL A 200 21.52 72.76 76.09
C VAL A 200 20.82 73.09 77.41
N GLY A 201 20.23 72.09 78.07
CA GLY A 201 19.64 72.25 79.40
C GLY A 201 20.65 72.72 80.45
N SER A 202 21.85 72.13 80.50
CA SER A 202 22.93 72.57 81.40
C SER A 202 23.34 74.02 81.13
N ILE A 203 23.57 74.40 79.86
CA ILE A 203 23.92 75.77 79.48
C ILE A 203 22.86 76.76 79.94
N TYR A 204 21.57 76.41 79.81
CA TYR A 204 20.47 77.25 80.29
C TYR A 204 20.49 77.43 81.81
N SER A 205 20.76 76.35 82.56
CA SER A 205 20.92 76.40 84.02
C SER A 205 22.09 77.30 84.42
N ASP A 206 23.26 77.12 83.81
CA ASP A 206 24.46 77.93 84.09
C ASP A 206 24.23 79.40 83.78
N THR A 207 23.55 79.69 82.66
CA THR A 207 23.16 81.06 82.30
C THR A 207 22.24 81.67 83.35
N THR A 208 21.28 80.90 83.88
CA THR A 208 20.37 81.36 84.92
C THR A 208 21.10 81.68 86.22
N ILE A 209 22.07 80.85 86.61
CA ILE A 209 22.93 81.08 87.78
C ILE A 209 23.76 82.36 87.58
N LEU A 210 24.41 82.52 86.43
CA LEU A 210 25.21 83.72 86.11
C LEU A 210 24.38 85.01 86.19
N VAL A 211 23.13 84.97 85.72
CA VAL A 211 22.20 86.11 85.83
C VAL A 211 21.88 86.40 87.29
N SER A 212 21.60 85.37 88.10
CA SER A 212 21.35 85.52 89.54
C SER A 212 22.56 86.09 90.28
N ASP A 213 23.75 85.54 90.05
CA ASP A 213 25.00 86.01 90.65
C ASP A 213 25.28 87.47 90.29
N THR A 214 25.05 87.84 89.02
CA THR A 214 25.19 89.22 88.54
C THR A 214 24.23 90.17 89.28
N ALA A 215 22.99 89.75 89.53
CA ALA A 215 22.03 90.54 90.29
C ALA A 215 22.49 90.75 91.75
N VAL A 216 22.94 89.68 92.42
CA VAL A 216 23.48 89.75 93.79
C VAL A 216 24.69 90.68 93.88
N ILE A 217 25.65 90.55 92.95
CA ILE A 217 26.82 91.43 92.90
C ILE A 217 26.40 92.89 92.71
N THR A 218 25.44 93.14 91.81
CA THR A 218 24.94 94.49 91.55
C THR A 218 24.33 95.11 92.81
N ASP A 219 23.54 94.35 93.56
CA ASP A 219 22.92 94.83 94.81
C ASP A 219 23.95 95.03 95.93
N LEU A 220 24.94 94.15 96.04
CA LEU A 220 26.05 94.33 96.99
C LEU A 220 26.85 95.60 96.69
N VAL A 221 27.15 95.85 95.41
CA VAL A 221 27.81 97.09 94.98
C VAL A 221 26.97 98.30 95.32
N ARG A 222 25.66 98.28 95.05
CA ARG A 222 24.74 99.38 95.42
C ARG A 222 24.74 99.65 96.93
N LEU A 223 24.67 98.60 97.75
CA LEU A 223 24.72 98.73 99.21
C LEU A 223 26.04 99.34 99.67
N LYS A 224 27.18 98.84 99.17
CA LYS A 224 28.52 99.37 99.48
C LYS A 224 28.65 100.84 99.10
N VAL A 225 28.14 101.22 97.93
CA VAL A 225 28.11 102.61 97.50
C VAL A 225 27.24 103.44 98.44
N HIS A 226 26.09 102.93 98.87
CA HIS A 226 25.21 103.62 99.83
C HIS A 226 25.88 103.81 101.21
N GLU A 227 26.51 102.76 101.76
CA GLU A 227 27.29 102.81 103.01
C GLU A 227 28.40 103.87 102.92
N PHE A 228 29.14 103.90 101.81
CA PHE A 228 30.19 104.89 101.58
C PHE A 228 29.66 106.34 101.57
N HIS A 229 28.48 106.56 100.98
CA HIS A 229 27.87 107.89 100.97
C HIS A 229 27.37 108.34 102.35
N LEU A 230 26.86 107.42 103.18
CA LEU A 230 26.38 107.74 104.53
C LEU A 230 27.50 107.86 105.57
N GLY A 231 28.61 107.15 105.40
CA GLY A 231 29.77 107.22 106.30
C GLY A 231 30.66 108.45 106.12
N ASN A 232 30.44 109.25 105.07
CA ASN A 232 31.17 110.47 104.76
C ASN A 232 30.36 111.76 105.06
N ILE A 233 29.28 111.65 105.83
CA ILE A 233 28.47 112.77 106.36
C ILE A 233 28.77 112.92 107.86
#